data_AF-A0A7S4CIW6-F1
#
_entry.id   AF-A0A7S4CIW6-F1
#
_cell.length_a   1.000
_cell.length_b   1.000
_cell.length_c   1.000
_cell.angle_alpha   90.00
_cell.angle_beta   90.00
_cell.angle_gamma   90.00
#
_symmetry.space_group_name_H-M   'P 1'
#
loop_
_entity.id
_entity.type
_entity.pdbx_description
1 polymer ?
#
loop_
_entity_poly.entity_id
_entity_poly.type
_entity_poly.pdbx_seq_one_letter_code
_entity_poly.pdbx_strand_id
1 'polypeptide(L)'
;DLLPHVGEGPPDWNTCLLHQKLQMLNSCIEQQKSTAQGVSASSNETDGWDLDLEVEESPSNSCPTASPAANHVSSPEPDADAEGREGHLRPLDGVRMVRSARDVYIPITQQSLPVTEDMICQQQEAFSKLGTSKEAHKIRTRMQTVSLKSDMRAFKAANPFDPCLVDFVRWYSPKDFNPNALAQYDQEHPPSTPPGPDPSREAACLSARMQEPGNVWQSVWDEADAAPVSRQQHVFDAVREANLALHYIEQLSPMEVLKTLAQHFVVMAFCTLAQTPAAHCVPHLKQELRALSKCINTSLLNETEDLVERYREICNAL
;
A
#
# COMPACT_ATOMS: atom_id res chain seq x y z
N ASP A 1 14.29 -14.46 -11.43
CA ASP A 1 13.16 -15.15 -10.77
C ASP A 1 12.91 -14.55 -9.39
N LEU A 2 11.79 -14.90 -8.76
CA LEU A 2 11.54 -14.50 -7.36
C LEU A 2 12.55 -15.20 -6.44
N LEU A 3 12.82 -14.58 -5.29
CA LEU A 3 13.61 -15.19 -4.23
C LEU A 3 12.83 -16.42 -3.70
N PRO A 4 13.44 -17.62 -3.72
CA PRO A 4 12.77 -18.83 -3.28
C PRO A 4 12.50 -18.78 -1.77
N HIS A 5 11.35 -19.34 -1.35
CA HIS A 5 10.96 -19.48 0.07
C HIS A 5 10.71 -18.18 0.86
N VAL A 6 10.55 -17.05 0.19
CA VAL A 6 10.25 -15.75 0.83
C VAL A 6 8.73 -15.45 0.89
N GLY A 7 7.92 -16.23 0.15
CA GLY A 7 6.48 -15.98 0.01
C GLY A 7 6.17 -14.99 -1.12
N GLU A 8 4.93 -15.03 -1.61
CA GLU A 8 4.38 -14.10 -2.60
C GLU A 8 3.47 -13.09 -1.88
N GLY A 9 3.42 -11.86 -2.38
CA GLY A 9 2.58 -10.78 -1.83
C GLY A 9 3.33 -9.75 -0.97
N PRO A 10 2.58 -8.85 -0.29
CA PRO A 10 3.16 -7.73 0.44
C PRO A 10 3.92 -8.20 1.69
N PRO A 11 4.84 -7.37 2.23
CA PRO A 11 5.56 -7.69 3.45
C PRO A 11 4.63 -8.03 4.63
N ASP A 12 4.91 -9.15 5.32
CA ASP A 12 4.16 -9.61 6.48
C ASP A 12 4.76 -9.04 7.77
N TRP A 13 4.01 -8.18 8.45
CA TRP A 13 4.45 -7.49 9.66
C TRP A 13 4.50 -8.39 10.89
N ASN A 14 4.05 -9.64 10.79
CA ASN A 14 4.27 -10.65 11.82
C ASN A 14 5.68 -11.29 11.72
N THR A 15 6.43 -11.00 10.66
CA THR A 15 7.79 -11.50 10.47
C THR A 15 8.82 -10.43 10.82
N CYS A 16 10.08 -10.82 11.04
CA CYS A 16 11.11 -9.84 11.35
C CYS A 16 11.41 -8.94 10.14
N LEU A 17 11.91 -7.73 10.42
CA LEU A 17 12.23 -6.74 9.39
C LEU A 17 13.11 -7.28 8.26
N LEU A 18 14.10 -8.13 8.57
CA LEU A 18 14.93 -8.77 7.54
C LEU A 18 14.10 -9.59 6.55
N HIS A 19 13.13 -10.37 7.04
CA HIS A 19 12.24 -11.15 6.18
C HIS A 19 11.32 -10.24 5.36
N GLN A 20 10.78 -9.18 5.98
CA GLN A 20 9.98 -8.17 5.29
C GLN A 20 10.75 -7.49 4.15
N LYS A 21 12.05 -7.21 4.32
CA LYS A 21 12.91 -6.66 3.26
C LYS A 21 13.13 -7.64 2.11
N LEU A 22 13.24 -8.94 2.39
CA LEU A 22 13.28 -9.96 1.34
C LEU A 22 11.93 -10.02 0.58
N GLN A 23 10.80 -9.92 1.28
CA GLN A 23 9.47 -9.86 0.67
C GLN A 23 9.29 -8.60 -0.19
N MET A 24 9.82 -7.46 0.27
CA MET A 24 9.88 -6.23 -0.52
C MET A 24 10.64 -6.43 -1.84
N LEU A 25 11.77 -7.17 -1.83
CA LEU A 25 12.50 -7.49 -3.06
C LEU A 25 11.66 -8.33 -4.04
N ASN A 26 10.90 -9.32 -3.54
CA ASN A 26 9.97 -10.07 -4.38
C ASN A 26 8.89 -9.15 -4.99
N SER A 27 8.31 -8.25 -4.19
CA SER A 27 7.33 -7.25 -4.67
C SER A 27 7.92 -6.37 -5.78
N CYS A 28 9.18 -5.93 -5.63
CA CYS A 28 9.87 -5.14 -6.64
C CYS A 28 10.10 -5.92 -7.95
N ILE A 29 10.49 -7.19 -7.85
CA ILE A 29 10.69 -8.08 -9.01
C ILE A 29 9.36 -8.31 -9.76
N GLU A 30 8.26 -8.53 -9.03
CA GLU A 30 6.93 -8.70 -9.62
C GLU A 30 6.47 -7.46 -10.38
N GLN A 31 6.67 -6.27 -9.80
CA GLN A 31 6.35 -5.02 -10.47
C GLN A 31 7.21 -4.85 -11.72
N GLN A 32 8.52 -5.10 -11.64
CA GLN A 32 9.42 -5.01 -12.80
C GLN A 32 9.00 -5.98 -13.92
N LYS A 33 8.58 -7.20 -13.59
CA LYS A 33 8.03 -8.15 -14.57
C LYS A 33 6.74 -7.65 -15.19
N SER A 34 5.84 -7.10 -14.40
CA SER A 34 4.57 -6.54 -14.86
C SER A 34 4.81 -5.35 -15.81
N THR A 35 5.75 -4.47 -15.46
CA THR A 35 6.19 -3.37 -16.32
C THR A 35 6.88 -3.89 -17.57
N ALA A 36 7.81 -4.85 -17.50
CA ALA A 36 8.49 -5.39 -18.68
C ALA A 36 7.54 -6.13 -19.66
N GLN A 37 6.47 -6.74 -19.14
CA GLN A 37 5.43 -7.36 -19.96
C GLN A 37 4.44 -6.33 -20.55
N GLY A 38 4.30 -5.14 -19.93
CA GLY A 38 3.49 -4.03 -20.43
C GLY A 38 4.27 -2.99 -21.26
N VAL A 39 5.59 -2.91 -21.14
CA VAL A 39 6.46 -1.90 -21.77
C VAL A 39 7.06 -2.48 -23.05
N SER A 40 6.22 -2.55 -24.08
CA SER A 40 6.65 -2.32 -25.46
C SER A 40 6.09 -0.99 -26.00
N ALA A 41 5.81 -0.03 -25.12
CA ALA A 41 5.47 1.35 -25.48
C ALA A 41 5.84 2.31 -24.33
N SER A 42 6.48 3.42 -24.71
CA SER A 42 6.82 4.60 -23.88
C SER A 42 8.09 4.54 -23.03
N SER A 43 9.19 4.91 -23.67
CA SER A 43 10.34 5.57 -23.04
C SER A 43 9.99 6.98 -22.59
N ASN A 44 10.10 7.30 -21.30
CA ASN A 44 10.97 8.34 -20.71
C ASN A 44 10.46 8.89 -19.36
N GLU A 45 11.46 9.32 -18.57
CA GLU A 45 11.42 10.31 -17.48
C GLU A 45 10.88 9.85 -16.12
N THR A 46 11.83 9.32 -15.34
CA THR A 46 11.79 9.25 -13.87
C THR A 46 11.93 10.66 -13.29
N ASP A 47 10.82 11.34 -13.04
CA ASP A 47 10.78 12.37 -11.99
C ASP A 47 10.54 11.64 -10.67
N GLY A 48 11.56 11.64 -9.81
CA GLY A 48 11.46 11.16 -8.44
C GLY A 48 10.59 12.09 -7.62
N TRP A 49 9.93 11.55 -6.60
CA TRP A 49 9.35 12.36 -5.53
C TRP A 49 10.50 12.93 -4.70
N ASP A 50 11.10 14.04 -5.16
CA ASP A 50 12.04 14.85 -4.38
C ASP A 50 11.26 15.54 -3.26
N LEU A 51 11.36 14.97 -2.07
CA LEU A 51 11.38 15.76 -0.86
C LEU A 51 12.85 16.05 -0.58
N ASP A 52 13.35 17.13 -1.19
CA ASP A 52 14.69 17.67 -0.99
C ASP A 52 15.00 17.81 0.51
N LEU A 53 15.79 16.87 1.02
CA LEU A 53 16.72 17.09 2.12
C LEU A 53 18.10 16.81 1.54
N GLU A 54 18.75 17.89 1.13
CA GLU A 54 20.06 17.97 0.48
C GLU A 54 21.10 17.02 1.10
N VAL A 55 21.62 16.08 0.29
CA VAL A 55 23.00 15.59 0.41
C VAL A 55 23.56 15.38 -0.99
N GLU A 56 24.61 16.14 -1.29
CA GLU A 56 25.39 16.18 -2.53
C GLU A 56 26.15 14.86 -2.82
N GLU A 57 26.05 14.36 -4.06
CA GLU A 57 27.13 14.20 -5.05
C GLU A 57 26.86 13.04 -6.03
N SER A 58 27.14 13.32 -7.32
CA SER A 58 27.02 12.48 -8.53
C SER A 58 28.21 11.47 -8.64
N PRO A 59 28.48 10.74 -9.77
CA PRO A 59 27.77 10.64 -11.06
C PRO A 59 27.64 9.23 -11.69
N SER A 60 26.62 9.11 -12.55
CA SER A 60 26.49 8.35 -13.81
C SER A 60 27.36 7.11 -14.09
N ASN A 61 26.69 5.98 -14.38
CA ASN A 61 27.26 4.92 -15.22
C ASN A 61 26.18 4.34 -16.16
N SER A 62 26.33 4.60 -17.45
CA SER A 62 25.55 4.02 -18.54
C SER A 62 26.31 2.85 -19.17
N CYS A 63 25.63 1.74 -19.48
CA CYS A 63 26.16 0.72 -20.38
C CYS A 63 25.02 -0.06 -21.06
N PRO A 64 25.14 -0.41 -22.36
CA PRO A 64 24.02 -0.81 -23.21
C PRO A 64 23.90 -2.34 -23.30
N THR A 65 22.70 -2.85 -23.59
CA THR A 65 22.56 -4.23 -24.08
C THR A 65 21.66 -4.30 -25.30
N ALA A 66 22.22 -4.89 -26.36
CA ALA A 66 21.55 -5.29 -27.57
C ALA A 66 21.03 -6.73 -27.44
N SER A 67 19.94 -7.05 -28.15
CA SER A 67 19.64 -8.31 -28.89
C SER A 67 18.11 -8.61 -28.87
N PRO A 68 17.60 -9.65 -29.57
CA PRO A 68 16.93 -9.52 -30.86
C PRO A 68 15.46 -9.97 -30.84
N ALA A 69 14.80 -9.77 -31.98
CA ALA A 69 13.41 -10.12 -32.27
C ALA A 69 13.03 -11.58 -32.02
N ALA A 70 11.83 -11.79 -31.44
CA ALA A 70 10.91 -12.86 -31.84
C ALA A 70 9.46 -12.58 -31.34
N ASN A 71 8.53 -12.69 -32.29
CA ASN A 71 7.07 -12.56 -32.24
C ASN A 71 6.36 -13.33 -31.11
N HIS A 72 5.27 -12.78 -30.54
CA HIS A 72 3.88 -13.08 -30.96
C HIS A 72 2.82 -12.37 -30.07
N VAL A 73 2.10 -11.43 -30.68
CA VAL A 73 0.68 -11.02 -30.51
C VAL A 73 0.06 -10.96 -29.10
N SER A 74 -0.14 -9.71 -28.64
CA SER A 74 -1.43 -9.19 -28.13
C SER A 74 -1.55 -7.74 -28.62
N SER A 75 -2.61 -7.43 -29.37
CA SER A 75 -2.83 -6.11 -29.97
C SER A 75 -3.00 -5.02 -28.89
N PRO A 76 -2.54 -3.78 -29.14
CA PRO A 76 -2.80 -2.65 -28.26
C PRO A 76 -4.27 -2.25 -28.39
N GLU A 77 -5.06 -2.39 -27.33
CA GLU A 77 -6.39 -1.77 -27.29
C GLU A 77 -6.23 -0.24 -27.36
N PRO A 78 -7.15 0.48 -28.01
CA PRO A 78 -7.14 1.94 -27.99
C PRO A 78 -7.24 2.42 -26.53
N ASP A 79 -6.46 3.45 -26.16
CA ASP A 79 -6.41 4.00 -24.80
C ASP A 79 -7.80 4.42 -24.25
N ALA A 80 -8.76 4.69 -25.14
CA ALA A 80 -10.14 5.06 -24.82
C ALA A 80 -11.17 4.23 -25.61
N ASP A 81 -12.30 3.91 -24.96
CA ASP A 81 -13.46 3.31 -25.64
C ASP A 81 -14.20 4.31 -26.55
N ALA A 82 -15.22 3.85 -27.29
CA ALA A 82 -16.02 4.69 -28.20
C ALA A 82 -16.72 5.88 -27.52
N GLU A 83 -16.80 5.87 -26.20
CA GLU A 83 -17.40 6.89 -25.35
C GLU A 83 -16.34 7.71 -24.59
N GLY A 84 -15.05 7.49 -24.85
CA GLY A 84 -13.94 8.22 -24.24
C GLY A 84 -13.55 7.73 -22.85
N ARG A 85 -13.99 6.55 -22.39
CA ARG A 85 -13.56 5.97 -21.10
C ARG A 85 -12.20 5.31 -21.25
N GLU A 86 -11.34 5.51 -20.26
CA GLU A 86 -9.97 5.02 -20.28
C GLU A 86 -9.66 4.23 -19.01
N GLY A 87 -8.81 3.20 -19.12
CA GLY A 87 -8.28 2.47 -17.96
C GLY A 87 -9.36 1.88 -17.06
N HIS A 88 -10.35 1.18 -17.62
CA HIS A 88 -11.43 0.52 -16.87
C HIS A 88 -11.44 -1.00 -17.11
N LEU A 89 -12.10 -1.72 -16.20
CA LEU A 89 -12.27 -3.18 -16.28
C LEU A 89 -13.64 -3.55 -16.86
N ARG A 90 -14.70 -3.23 -16.12
CA ARG A 90 -16.09 -3.58 -16.45
C ARG A 90 -17.06 -2.62 -15.76
N PRO A 91 -18.30 -2.51 -16.22
CA PRO A 91 -19.33 -1.78 -15.48
C PRO A 91 -19.58 -2.41 -14.11
N LEU A 92 -19.93 -1.56 -13.15
CA LEU A 92 -20.31 -1.91 -11.80
C LEU A 92 -21.80 -2.31 -11.79
N ASP A 93 -22.06 -3.57 -11.49
CA ASP A 93 -23.38 -4.18 -11.66
C ASP A 93 -24.47 -3.47 -10.84
N GLY A 94 -25.55 -3.03 -11.53
CA GLY A 94 -26.71 -2.40 -10.89
C GLY A 94 -26.45 -1.01 -10.30
N VAL A 95 -25.32 -0.39 -10.62
CA VAL A 95 -24.94 0.94 -10.13
C VAL A 95 -24.93 1.95 -11.25
N ARG A 96 -25.72 3.02 -11.08
CA ARG A 96 -25.74 4.18 -11.97
C ARG A 96 -25.27 5.43 -11.23
N MET A 97 -24.57 6.30 -11.96
CA MET A 97 -24.05 7.58 -11.50
C MET A 97 -25.17 8.47 -10.97
N VAL A 98 -24.87 9.18 -9.89
CA VAL A 98 -25.85 10.07 -9.24
C VAL A 98 -26.28 11.19 -10.19
N ARG A 99 -25.35 11.84 -10.90
CA ARG A 99 -25.64 13.03 -11.72
C ARG A 99 -26.15 12.72 -13.12
N SER A 100 -25.56 11.72 -13.77
CA SER A 100 -25.78 11.44 -15.20
C SER A 100 -26.68 10.22 -15.46
N ALA A 101 -26.99 9.41 -14.43
CA ALA A 101 -27.73 8.16 -14.54
C ALA A 101 -27.15 7.14 -15.53
N ARG A 102 -25.85 7.25 -15.85
CA ARG A 102 -25.08 6.30 -16.65
C ARG A 102 -24.44 5.22 -15.77
N ASP A 103 -24.01 4.12 -16.37
CA ASP A 103 -23.31 3.07 -15.63
C ASP A 103 -21.97 3.56 -15.10
N VAL A 104 -21.64 3.18 -13.86
CA VAL A 104 -20.33 3.40 -13.26
C VAL A 104 -19.39 2.30 -13.70
N TYR A 105 -18.18 2.63 -14.12
CA TYR A 105 -17.14 1.68 -14.50
C TYR A 105 -16.10 1.54 -13.41
N ILE A 106 -15.65 0.29 -13.20
CA ILE A 106 -14.58 -0.03 -12.25
C ILE A 106 -13.24 0.39 -12.88
N PRO A 107 -12.52 1.36 -12.30
CA PRO A 107 -11.22 1.76 -12.83
C PRO A 107 -10.16 0.68 -12.57
N ILE A 108 -9.16 0.65 -13.44
CA ILE A 108 -7.87 0.02 -13.16
C ILE A 108 -7.10 0.98 -12.26
N THR A 109 -6.67 0.52 -11.08
CA THR A 109 -5.87 1.30 -10.14
C THR A 109 -4.41 0.84 -10.12
N GLN A 110 -3.53 1.69 -9.56
CA GLN A 110 -2.18 1.25 -9.27
C GLN A 110 -2.20 0.12 -8.22
N GLN A 111 -1.19 -0.74 -8.26
CA GLN A 111 -1.03 -1.78 -7.23
C GLN A 111 -0.78 -1.14 -5.86
N SER A 112 -1.27 -1.80 -4.82
CA SER A 112 -1.07 -1.36 -3.43
C SER A 112 0.43 -1.31 -3.10
N LEU A 113 0.83 -0.27 -2.38
CA LEU A 113 2.22 -0.08 -1.96
C LEU A 113 2.60 -1.18 -0.98
N PRO A 114 3.61 -2.04 -1.26
CA PRO A 114 4.21 -2.85 -0.22
C PRO A 114 4.86 -1.91 0.80
N VAL A 115 4.67 -2.19 2.08
CA VAL A 115 5.22 -1.37 3.17
C VAL A 115 5.86 -2.29 4.19
N THR A 116 7.12 -2.01 4.55
CA THR A 116 7.82 -2.68 5.64
C THR A 116 7.70 -1.88 6.94
N GLU A 117 7.93 -2.53 8.07
CA GLU A 117 7.81 -1.95 9.41
C GLU A 117 8.58 -0.63 9.56
N ASP A 118 9.84 -0.60 9.11
CA ASP A 118 10.71 0.57 9.18
C ASP A 118 10.19 1.76 8.36
N MET A 119 9.48 1.52 7.25
CA MET A 119 8.88 2.60 6.45
C MET A 119 7.78 3.32 7.23
N ILE A 120 7.01 2.60 8.04
CA ILE A 120 5.98 3.19 8.90
C ILE A 120 6.64 4.00 10.01
N CYS A 121 7.67 3.45 10.64
CA CYS A 121 8.44 4.15 11.68
C CYS A 121 9.03 5.45 11.12
N GLN A 122 9.64 5.41 9.94
CA GLN A 122 10.16 6.60 9.25
C GLN A 122 9.06 7.61 8.94
N GLN A 123 7.91 7.16 8.43
CA GLN A 123 6.77 8.03 8.17
C GLN A 123 6.25 8.71 9.45
N GLN A 124 6.16 7.96 10.55
CA GLN A 124 5.73 8.48 11.85
C GLN A 124 6.73 9.49 12.42
N GLU A 125 8.03 9.22 12.27
CA GLU A 125 9.09 10.13 12.70
C GLU A 125 9.08 11.43 11.87
N ALA A 126 8.93 11.32 10.54
CA ALA A 126 8.80 12.48 9.65
C ALA A 126 7.60 13.35 10.05
N PHE A 127 6.45 12.74 10.38
CA PHE A 127 5.28 13.48 10.85
C PHE A 127 5.49 14.15 12.20
N SER A 128 6.24 13.49 13.09
CA SER A 128 6.58 14.05 14.40
C SER A 128 7.49 15.28 14.26
N LYS A 129 8.41 15.28 13.28
CA LYS A 129 9.32 16.40 12.98
C LYS A 129 8.63 17.59 12.30
N LEU A 130 7.62 17.36 11.46
CA LEU A 130 6.89 18.42 10.73
C LEU A 130 6.13 19.39 11.65
N GLY A 131 5.73 18.96 12.85
CA GLY A 131 5.00 19.79 13.81
C GLY A 131 3.53 20.02 13.47
N THR A 132 2.92 21.06 14.08
CA THR A 132 1.46 21.29 14.08
C THR A 132 1.01 22.52 13.29
N SER A 133 1.89 23.14 12.50
CA SER A 133 1.54 24.28 11.67
C SER A 133 0.53 23.89 10.56
N LYS A 134 -0.12 24.90 9.96
CA LYS A 134 -1.06 24.68 8.84
C LYS A 134 -0.32 24.13 7.62
N GLU A 135 0.90 24.59 7.38
CA GLU A 135 1.79 24.12 6.33
C GLU A 135 2.19 22.65 6.58
N ALA A 136 2.56 22.30 7.81
CA ALA A 136 2.86 20.92 8.19
C ALA A 136 1.64 19.99 8.03
N HIS A 137 0.44 20.48 8.34
CA HIS A 137 -0.79 19.72 8.12
C HIS A 137 -1.05 19.46 6.63
N LYS A 138 -0.82 20.45 5.76
CA LYS A 138 -0.93 20.28 4.30
C LYS A 138 0.07 19.24 3.77
N ILE A 139 1.31 19.28 4.24
CA ILE A 139 2.35 18.32 3.84
C ILE A 139 1.95 16.89 4.26
N ARG A 140 1.54 16.70 5.53
CA ARG A 140 1.05 15.40 6.02
C ARG A 140 -0.14 14.89 5.20
N THR A 141 -1.09 15.77 4.92
CA THR A 141 -2.27 15.44 4.10
C THR A 141 -1.86 14.98 2.71
N ARG A 142 -0.92 15.67 2.06
CA ARG A 142 -0.41 15.28 0.74
C ARG A 142 0.30 13.92 0.80
N MET A 143 1.14 13.69 1.79
CA MET A 143 1.86 12.41 1.97
C MET A 143 0.90 11.23 2.22
N GLN A 144 -0.19 11.44 2.96
CA GLN A 144 -1.16 10.39 3.30
C GLN A 144 -2.19 10.12 2.20
N THR A 145 -2.35 11.02 1.23
CA THR A 145 -3.41 10.93 0.21
C THR A 145 -2.89 10.56 -1.17
N VAL A 146 -1.60 10.21 -1.33
CA VAL A 146 -1.00 9.89 -2.64
C VAL A 146 -1.73 8.76 -3.36
N SER A 147 -1.96 7.62 -2.68
CA SER A 147 -2.72 6.50 -3.26
C SER A 147 -4.17 6.89 -3.55
N LEU A 148 -4.83 7.57 -2.60
CA LEU A 148 -6.21 8.02 -2.77
C LEU A 148 -6.36 8.93 -4.00
N LYS A 149 -5.42 9.86 -4.20
CA LYS A 149 -5.40 10.75 -5.36
C LYS A 149 -5.23 9.95 -6.65
N SER A 150 -4.31 8.98 -6.68
CA SER A 150 -4.12 8.09 -7.84
C SER A 150 -5.41 7.35 -8.21
N ASP A 151 -6.11 6.79 -7.22
CA ASP A 151 -7.37 6.07 -7.43
C ASP A 151 -8.50 6.98 -7.89
N MET A 152 -8.59 8.19 -7.35
CA MET A 152 -9.56 9.21 -7.81
C MET A 152 -9.31 9.63 -9.26
N ARG A 153 -8.05 9.81 -9.65
CA ARG A 153 -7.68 10.14 -11.04
C ARG A 153 -8.07 9.03 -12.00
N ALA A 154 -7.80 7.77 -11.62
CA ALA A 154 -8.17 6.60 -12.41
C ALA A 154 -9.69 6.45 -12.53
N PHE A 155 -10.42 6.65 -11.42
CA PHE A 155 -11.87 6.61 -11.42
C PHE A 155 -12.48 7.67 -12.36
N LYS A 156 -11.97 8.90 -12.34
CA LYS A 156 -12.43 9.97 -13.23
C LYS A 156 -12.16 9.66 -14.71
N ALA A 157 -11.03 9.01 -15.03
CA ALA A 157 -10.71 8.58 -16.39
C ALA A 157 -11.62 7.45 -16.89
N ALA A 158 -11.95 6.50 -16.01
CA ALA A 158 -12.90 5.42 -16.32
C ALA A 158 -14.34 5.95 -16.45
N ASN A 159 -14.65 7.10 -15.87
CA ASN A 159 -15.99 7.66 -15.72
C ASN A 159 -16.07 9.14 -16.16
N PRO A 160 -15.92 9.46 -17.46
CA PRO A 160 -15.78 10.83 -17.95
C PRO A 160 -17.08 11.65 -17.94
N PHE A 161 -18.24 11.01 -17.74
CA PHE A 161 -19.56 11.64 -17.87
C PHE A 161 -20.08 12.22 -16.55
N ASP A 162 -19.43 13.28 -16.09
CA ASP A 162 -19.73 14.01 -14.83
C ASP A 162 -19.59 13.15 -13.56
N PRO A 163 -18.35 12.67 -13.26
CA PRO A 163 -18.09 11.90 -12.05
C PRO A 163 -18.21 12.80 -10.81
N CYS A 164 -18.83 12.28 -9.76
CA CYS A 164 -18.88 12.95 -8.45
C CYS A 164 -18.22 12.10 -7.36
N LEU A 165 -17.85 12.75 -6.25
CA LEU A 165 -17.22 12.07 -5.12
C LEU A 165 -18.11 10.94 -4.56
N VAL A 166 -19.44 11.10 -4.59
CA VAL A 166 -20.38 10.09 -4.10
C VAL A 166 -20.26 8.79 -4.90
N ASP A 167 -20.14 8.87 -6.22
CA ASP A 167 -19.98 7.69 -7.08
C ASP A 167 -18.63 7.01 -6.83
N PHE A 168 -17.57 7.79 -6.60
CA PHE A 168 -16.27 7.26 -6.17
C PHE A 168 -16.36 6.56 -4.82
N VAL A 169 -16.94 7.18 -3.80
CA VAL A 169 -17.09 6.62 -2.45
C VAL A 169 -17.92 5.35 -2.49
N ARG A 170 -18.98 5.30 -3.29
CA ARG A 170 -19.82 4.12 -3.48
C ARG A 170 -19.02 2.91 -3.97
N TRP A 171 -18.02 3.12 -4.82
CA TRP A 171 -17.12 2.07 -5.32
C TRP A 171 -15.96 1.79 -4.34
N TYR A 172 -15.26 2.83 -3.88
CA TYR A 172 -14.01 2.73 -3.13
C TYR A 172 -14.20 2.42 -1.64
N SER A 173 -15.24 2.99 -1.01
CA SER A 173 -15.62 2.73 0.38
C SER A 173 -17.13 2.54 0.49
N PRO A 174 -17.68 1.38 0.09
CA PRO A 174 -19.12 1.12 0.15
C PRO A 174 -19.73 1.29 1.55
N LYS A 175 -18.91 1.19 2.60
CA LYS A 175 -19.31 1.42 4.00
C LYS A 175 -19.63 2.89 4.29
N ASP A 176 -19.10 3.82 3.50
CA ASP A 176 -19.32 5.26 3.60
C ASP A 176 -20.45 5.76 2.70
N PHE A 177 -21.06 4.86 1.93
CA PHE A 177 -22.19 5.18 1.07
C PHE A 177 -23.49 4.66 1.68
N ASN A 178 -24.52 5.51 1.73
CA ASN A 178 -25.84 5.18 2.25
C ASN A 178 -26.86 5.02 1.11
N PRO A 179 -27.14 3.78 0.65
CA PRO A 179 -28.06 3.54 -0.45
C PRO A 179 -29.51 3.91 -0.10
N ASN A 180 -29.89 3.79 1.18
CA ASN A 180 -31.25 4.08 1.62
C ASN A 180 -31.53 5.59 1.60
N ALA A 181 -30.53 6.40 1.96
CA ALA A 181 -30.66 7.86 1.92
C ALA A 181 -30.89 8.38 0.50
N LEU A 182 -30.21 7.82 -0.50
CA LEU A 182 -30.46 8.17 -1.91
C LEU A 182 -31.91 7.88 -2.32
N ALA A 183 -32.41 6.69 -1.97
CA ALA A 183 -33.78 6.28 -2.31
C ALA A 183 -34.85 7.10 -1.57
N GLN A 184 -34.59 7.50 -0.32
CA GLN A 184 -35.46 8.37 0.46
C GLN A 184 -35.48 9.80 -0.10
N TYR A 185 -34.30 10.34 -0.44
CA TYR A 185 -34.20 11.66 -1.05
C TYR A 185 -34.97 11.72 -2.38
N ASP A 186 -34.80 10.73 -3.25
CA ASP A 186 -35.48 10.66 -4.55
C ASP A 186 -37.01 10.49 -4.42
N GLN A 187 -37.52 9.98 -3.29
CA GLN A 187 -38.96 9.90 -3.00
C GLN A 187 -39.53 11.26 -2.56
N GLU A 188 -38.82 11.98 -1.71
CA GLU A 188 -39.23 13.29 -1.21
C GLU A 188 -39.02 14.40 -2.25
N HIS A 189 -37.97 14.26 -3.07
CA HIS A 189 -37.52 15.22 -4.07
C HIS A 189 -37.32 14.46 -5.39
N PRO A 190 -38.39 14.27 -6.20
CA PRO A 190 -38.30 13.56 -7.46
C PRO A 190 -37.21 14.19 -8.36
N PRO A 191 -36.17 13.44 -8.74
CA PRO A 191 -35.07 14.00 -9.51
C PRO A 191 -35.53 14.39 -10.92
N SER A 192 -34.88 15.42 -11.47
CA SER A 192 -34.96 15.74 -12.90
C SER A 192 -34.53 14.53 -13.74
N THR A 193 -34.92 14.48 -15.01
CA THR A 193 -34.42 13.45 -15.94
C THR A 193 -33.65 14.12 -17.08
N PRO A 194 -32.30 14.08 -17.10
CA PRO A 194 -31.39 13.48 -16.10
C PRO A 194 -31.31 14.28 -14.78
N PRO A 195 -30.86 13.66 -13.67
CA PRO A 195 -30.88 14.29 -12.34
C PRO A 195 -30.05 15.58 -12.26
N GLY A 196 -28.91 15.62 -12.94
CA GLY A 196 -27.97 16.73 -12.86
C GLY A 196 -27.26 16.80 -11.50
N PRO A 197 -26.41 17.83 -11.29
CA PRO A 197 -25.73 18.05 -10.02
C PRO A 197 -26.71 18.56 -8.95
N ASP A 198 -26.75 17.89 -7.81
CA ASP A 198 -27.51 18.29 -6.63
C ASP A 198 -26.68 18.01 -5.37
N PRO A 199 -26.04 19.05 -4.79
CA PRO A 199 -25.20 18.89 -3.61
C PRO A 199 -25.93 18.31 -2.40
N SER A 200 -27.23 18.56 -2.25
CA SER A 200 -28.02 18.09 -1.10
C SER A 200 -28.28 16.59 -1.22
N ARG A 201 -28.64 16.15 -2.44
CA ARG A 201 -28.79 14.74 -2.79
C ARG A 201 -27.47 13.98 -2.63
N GLU A 202 -26.37 14.57 -3.10
CA GLU A 202 -25.04 13.99 -3.00
C GLU A 202 -24.58 13.85 -1.53
N ALA A 203 -24.71 14.92 -0.74
CA ALA A 203 -24.32 14.90 0.67
C ALA A 203 -25.15 13.88 1.48
N ALA A 204 -26.46 13.77 1.21
CA ALA A 204 -27.33 12.80 1.88
C ALA A 204 -26.87 11.34 1.69
N CYS A 205 -26.17 11.04 0.59
CA CYS A 205 -25.68 9.69 0.28
C CYS A 205 -24.40 9.32 1.02
N LEU A 206 -23.73 10.26 1.70
CA LEU A 206 -22.44 10.04 2.35
C LEU A 206 -22.59 9.79 3.86
N SER A 207 -21.66 9.06 4.47
CA SER A 207 -21.60 8.88 5.92
C SER A 207 -21.33 10.19 6.66
N ALA A 208 -21.66 10.25 7.96
CA ALA A 208 -21.49 11.47 8.76
C ALA A 208 -20.05 12.03 8.71
N ARG A 209 -19.02 11.16 8.77
CA ARG A 209 -17.61 11.58 8.67
C ARG A 209 -17.25 12.19 7.31
N MET A 210 -17.91 11.75 6.25
CA MET A 210 -17.66 12.23 4.89
C MET A 210 -18.31 13.58 4.61
N GLN A 211 -19.31 13.96 5.42
CA GLN A 211 -19.98 15.26 5.39
C GLN A 211 -19.28 16.32 6.27
N GLU A 212 -18.20 15.96 6.98
CA GLU A 212 -17.51 16.89 7.87
C GLU A 212 -16.92 18.09 7.10
N PRO A 213 -17.03 19.31 7.64
CA PRO A 213 -16.39 20.48 7.03
C PRO A 213 -14.87 20.30 6.95
N GLY A 214 -14.30 20.54 5.76
CA GLY A 214 -12.87 20.35 5.54
C GLY A 214 -12.44 18.90 5.34
N ASN A 215 -13.38 18.03 4.94
CA ASN A 215 -13.07 16.64 4.58
C ASN A 215 -11.94 16.58 3.53
N VAL A 216 -10.84 15.92 3.91
CA VAL A 216 -9.66 15.72 3.06
C VAL A 216 -10.00 15.05 1.73
N TRP A 217 -10.96 14.11 1.72
CA TRP A 217 -11.34 13.40 0.49
C TRP A 217 -11.97 14.34 -0.54
N GLN A 218 -12.76 15.31 -0.09
CA GLN A 218 -13.33 16.31 -0.98
C GLN A 218 -12.23 17.19 -1.59
N SER A 219 -11.27 17.65 -0.78
CA SER A 219 -10.16 18.45 -1.30
C SER A 219 -9.28 17.66 -2.30
N VAL A 220 -8.99 16.39 -2.01
CA VAL A 220 -8.19 15.54 -2.92
C VAL A 220 -8.97 15.27 -4.19
N TRP A 221 -10.28 15.06 -4.09
CA TRP A 221 -11.16 14.88 -5.25
C TRP A 221 -11.15 16.11 -6.15
N ASP A 222 -11.28 17.30 -5.58
CA ASP A 222 -11.30 18.55 -6.35
C ASP A 222 -9.94 18.82 -7.03
N GLU A 223 -8.83 18.42 -6.40
CA GLU A 223 -7.48 18.53 -6.96
C GLU A 223 -7.10 17.42 -7.96
N ALA A 224 -7.85 16.31 -8.02
CA ALA A 224 -7.54 15.18 -8.88
C ALA A 224 -8.04 15.41 -10.32
N ASP A 225 -7.16 15.36 -11.29
CA ASP A 225 -7.46 15.35 -12.72
C ASP A 225 -7.86 13.95 -13.22
N ALA A 226 -8.52 13.85 -14.39
CA ALA A 226 -8.83 12.55 -14.98
C ALA A 226 -7.60 11.98 -15.71
N ALA A 227 -7.02 10.90 -15.18
CA ALA A 227 -5.89 10.22 -15.82
C ALA A 227 -5.94 8.70 -15.54
N PRO A 228 -5.87 7.83 -16.56
CA PRO A 228 -5.73 6.39 -16.36
C PRO A 228 -4.33 6.06 -15.83
N VAL A 229 -4.16 4.88 -15.23
CA VAL A 229 -2.88 4.44 -14.63
C VAL A 229 -1.70 4.54 -15.60
N SER A 230 -1.89 4.27 -16.89
CA SER A 230 -0.84 4.37 -17.92
C SER A 230 -0.26 5.79 -18.08
N ARG A 231 -1.00 6.83 -17.68
CA ARG A 231 -0.55 8.24 -17.70
C ARG A 231 -0.26 8.81 -16.32
N GLN A 232 -0.37 8.01 -15.27
CA GLN A 232 -0.05 8.44 -13.93
C GLN A 232 1.40 8.11 -13.60
N GLN A 233 2.04 8.97 -12.81
CA GLN A 233 3.31 8.64 -12.18
C GLN A 233 3.09 7.48 -11.21
N HIS A 234 4.00 6.50 -11.22
CA HIS A 234 3.95 5.38 -10.30
C HIS A 234 4.12 5.85 -8.86
N VAL A 235 3.22 5.42 -7.98
CA VAL A 235 3.29 5.72 -6.54
C VAL A 235 4.37 4.88 -5.85
N PHE A 236 4.67 3.70 -6.41
CA PHE A 236 5.71 2.79 -5.94
C PHE A 236 6.89 2.76 -6.92
N ASP A 237 8.08 3.10 -6.43
CA ASP A 237 9.34 3.00 -7.18
C ASP A 237 10.09 1.71 -6.81
N ALA A 238 9.81 0.62 -7.54
CA ALA A 238 10.45 -0.67 -7.30
C ALA A 238 11.98 -0.62 -7.34
N VAL A 239 12.58 0.24 -8.17
CA VAL A 239 14.04 0.28 -8.30
C VAL A 239 14.64 0.91 -7.06
N ARG A 240 14.09 2.03 -6.61
CA ARG A 240 14.53 2.70 -5.39
C ARG A 240 14.33 1.81 -4.16
N GLU A 241 13.16 1.21 -4.01
CA GLU A 241 12.83 0.40 -2.83
C GLU A 241 13.62 -0.91 -2.79
N ALA A 242 13.91 -1.52 -3.96
CA ALA A 242 14.83 -2.65 -4.04
C ALA A 242 16.25 -2.27 -3.62
N ASN A 243 16.77 -1.12 -4.09
CA ASN A 243 18.08 -0.63 -3.69
C ASN A 243 18.16 -0.35 -2.18
N LEU A 244 17.14 0.28 -1.60
CA LEU A 244 17.07 0.50 -0.15
C LEU A 244 17.03 -0.81 0.63
N ALA A 245 16.28 -1.81 0.16
CA ALA A 245 16.22 -3.12 0.79
C ALA A 245 17.56 -3.87 0.71
N LEU A 246 18.24 -3.84 -0.44
CA LEU A 246 19.58 -4.43 -0.60
C LEU A 246 20.61 -3.72 0.27
N HIS A 247 20.61 -2.39 0.28
CA HIS A 247 21.51 -1.58 1.08
C HIS A 247 21.36 -1.87 2.58
N TYR A 248 20.11 -2.00 3.06
CA TYR A 248 19.83 -2.44 4.42
C TYR A 248 20.49 -3.80 4.71
N ILE A 249 20.29 -4.80 3.84
CA ILE A 249 20.84 -6.15 4.03
C ILE A 249 22.38 -6.12 4.04
N GLU A 250 23.01 -5.35 3.15
CA GLU A 250 24.47 -5.22 3.06
C GLU A 250 25.10 -4.56 4.30
N GLN A 251 24.35 -3.70 5.00
CA GLN A 251 24.82 -3.02 6.20
C GLN A 251 24.66 -3.82 7.49
N LEU A 252 23.91 -4.93 7.46
CA LEU A 252 23.65 -5.69 8.69
C LEU A 252 24.93 -6.33 9.24
N SER A 253 25.25 -5.99 10.48
CA SER A 253 26.24 -6.71 11.26
C SER A 253 25.71 -8.09 11.69
N PRO A 254 26.60 -9.06 11.98
CA PRO A 254 26.18 -10.36 12.50
C PRO A 254 25.31 -10.28 13.76
N MET A 255 25.53 -9.25 14.60
CA MET A 255 24.75 -9.02 15.81
C MET A 255 23.34 -8.51 15.51
N GLU A 256 23.16 -7.68 14.47
CA GLU A 256 21.84 -7.21 14.04
C GLU A 256 21.04 -8.33 13.38
N VAL A 257 21.69 -9.17 12.57
CA VAL A 257 21.05 -10.39 12.05
C VAL A 257 20.59 -11.27 13.21
N LEU A 258 21.44 -11.51 14.22
CA LEU A 258 21.05 -12.28 15.39
C LEU A 258 19.87 -11.64 16.14
N LYS A 259 19.85 -10.31 16.31
CA LYS A 259 18.72 -9.56 16.90
C LYS A 259 17.41 -9.84 16.16
N THR A 260 17.43 -9.75 14.83
CA THR A 260 16.22 -10.00 14.01
C THR A 260 15.73 -11.45 14.09
N LEU A 261 16.62 -12.41 14.34
CA LEU A 261 16.29 -13.84 14.46
C LEU A 261 15.98 -14.28 15.90
N ALA A 262 16.35 -13.48 16.91
CA ALA A 262 16.25 -13.86 18.32
C ALA A 262 14.82 -14.26 18.74
N GLN A 263 13.82 -13.50 18.31
CA GLN A 263 12.41 -13.82 18.59
C GLN A 263 12.01 -15.19 18.04
N HIS A 264 12.46 -15.51 16.82
CA HIS A 264 12.21 -16.81 16.19
C HIS A 264 12.92 -17.94 16.95
N PHE A 265 14.15 -17.73 17.43
CA PHE A 265 14.85 -18.74 18.23
C PHE A 265 14.14 -19.07 19.54
N VAL A 266 13.60 -18.06 20.24
CA VAL A 266 12.85 -18.29 21.48
C VAL A 266 11.58 -19.09 21.21
N VAL A 267 10.82 -18.74 20.16
CA VAL A 267 9.61 -19.48 19.78
C VAL A 267 9.96 -20.92 19.36
N MET A 268 10.99 -21.12 18.55
CA MET A 268 11.44 -22.44 18.13
C MET A 268 11.92 -23.30 19.31
N ALA A 269 12.68 -22.72 20.24
CA ALA A 269 13.10 -23.41 21.46
C ALA A 269 11.89 -23.79 22.33
N PHE A 270 10.92 -22.88 22.47
CA PHE A 270 9.67 -23.16 23.18
C PHE A 270 8.87 -24.29 22.53
N CYS A 271 8.64 -24.24 21.22
CA CYS A 271 7.92 -25.28 20.49
C CYS A 271 8.61 -26.65 20.62
N THR A 272 9.94 -26.67 20.51
CA THR A 272 10.73 -27.89 20.70
C THR A 272 10.54 -28.48 22.10
N LEU A 273 10.63 -27.64 23.14
CA LEU A 273 10.40 -28.06 24.53
C LEU A 273 8.96 -28.55 24.74
N ALA A 274 7.97 -27.82 24.25
CA ALA A 274 6.56 -28.14 24.40
C ALA A 274 6.17 -29.45 23.70
N GLN A 275 6.83 -29.79 22.59
CA GLN A 275 6.60 -31.05 21.86
C GLN A 275 7.24 -32.27 22.54
N THR A 276 8.11 -32.08 23.53
CA THR A 276 8.70 -33.23 24.24
C THR A 276 7.65 -34.03 25.03
N PRO A 277 7.77 -35.36 25.10
CA PRO A 277 6.89 -36.17 25.96
C PRO A 277 6.95 -35.75 27.44
N ALA A 278 8.13 -35.31 27.90
CA ALA A 278 8.34 -34.83 29.26
C ALA A 278 7.46 -33.60 29.59
N ALA A 279 7.25 -32.69 28.64
CA ALA A 279 6.39 -31.52 28.81
C ALA A 279 4.92 -31.88 29.11
N HIS A 280 4.48 -33.07 28.71
CA HIS A 280 3.12 -33.56 28.93
C HIS A 280 3.01 -34.44 30.19
N CYS A 281 4.07 -35.17 30.53
CA CYS A 281 4.09 -36.13 31.63
C CYS A 281 4.50 -35.51 32.98
N VAL A 282 5.22 -34.39 32.98
CA VAL A 282 5.68 -33.72 34.22
C VAL A 282 4.78 -32.51 34.52
N PRO A 283 3.91 -32.55 35.56
CA PRO A 283 2.91 -31.51 35.81
C PRO A 283 3.50 -30.13 36.07
N HIS A 284 4.63 -30.06 36.78
CA HIS A 284 5.32 -28.81 37.06
C HIS A 284 5.88 -28.18 35.78
N LEU A 285 6.56 -28.97 34.94
CA LEU A 285 7.06 -28.52 33.64
C LEU A 285 5.92 -28.03 32.72
N LYS A 286 4.77 -28.72 32.73
CA LYS A 286 3.57 -28.31 32.00
C LYS A 286 3.02 -26.95 32.48
N GLN A 287 3.08 -26.69 33.79
CA GLN A 287 2.67 -25.41 34.38
C GLN A 287 3.64 -24.30 33.99
N GLU A 288 4.95 -24.54 34.11
CA GLU A 288 6.00 -23.58 33.73
C GLU A 288 5.96 -23.25 32.24
N LEU A 289 5.77 -24.23 31.36
CA LEU A 289 5.62 -24.00 29.92
C LEU A 289 4.37 -23.16 29.58
N ARG A 290 3.27 -23.32 30.34
CA ARG A 290 2.09 -22.46 30.18
C ARG A 290 2.35 -21.03 30.65
N ALA A 291 3.10 -20.85 31.73
CA ALA A 291 3.50 -19.53 32.21
C ALA A 291 4.45 -18.86 31.20
N LEU A 292 5.45 -19.60 30.71
CA LEU A 292 6.38 -19.15 29.69
C LEU A 292 5.68 -18.76 28.39
N SER A 293 4.69 -19.55 27.94
CA SER A 293 3.86 -19.21 26.77
C SER A 293 3.14 -17.87 26.93
N LYS A 294 2.61 -17.58 28.13
CA LYS A 294 2.00 -16.27 28.41
C LYS A 294 3.04 -15.15 28.36
N CYS A 295 4.20 -15.34 28.99
CA CYS A 295 5.30 -14.37 28.98
C CYS A 295 5.83 -14.08 27.57
N ILE A 296 6.01 -15.10 26.73
CA ILE A 296 6.44 -14.93 25.34
C ILE A 296 5.42 -14.08 24.58
N ASN A 297 4.12 -14.36 24.74
CA ASN A 297 3.06 -13.60 24.08
C ASN A 297 2.93 -12.15 24.59
N THR A 298 3.33 -11.84 25.83
CA THR A 298 3.21 -10.49 26.41
C THR A 298 4.48 -9.65 26.34
N SER A 299 5.66 -10.27 26.38
CA SER A 299 6.95 -9.57 26.58
C SER A 299 7.87 -9.64 25.36
N LEU A 300 7.81 -10.69 24.54
CA LEU A 300 8.72 -10.83 23.38
C LEU A 300 8.42 -9.83 22.25
N LEU A 301 7.21 -9.26 22.24
CA LEU A 301 6.82 -8.19 21.31
C LEU A 301 7.41 -6.82 21.69
N ASN A 302 7.96 -6.65 22.89
CA ASN A 302 8.41 -5.33 23.39
C ASN A 302 9.89 -5.23 23.82
N GLU A 303 10.60 -6.34 24.05
CA GLU A 303 11.91 -6.31 24.77
C GLU A 303 13.02 -7.15 24.08
N THR A 304 13.32 -6.90 22.80
CA THR A 304 14.42 -7.59 22.09
C THR A 304 15.82 -7.14 22.50
N GLU A 305 15.99 -6.00 23.16
CA GLU A 305 17.31 -5.49 23.55
C GLU A 305 17.98 -6.32 24.66
N ASP A 306 17.20 -6.79 25.64
CA ASP A 306 17.71 -7.44 26.85
C ASP A 306 18.20 -8.89 26.60
N LEU A 307 17.66 -9.53 25.56
CA LEU A 307 18.03 -10.87 25.11
C LEU A 307 19.42 -10.91 24.45
N VAL A 308 19.80 -9.83 23.77
CA VAL A 308 21.03 -9.78 22.98
C VAL A 308 22.24 -9.46 23.85
N GLU A 309 22.07 -8.62 24.87
CA GLU A 309 23.15 -8.34 25.81
C GLU A 309 23.50 -9.59 26.64
N ARG A 310 22.48 -10.38 27.05
CA ARG A 310 22.72 -11.68 27.71
C ARG A 310 23.38 -12.71 26.79
N TYR A 311 23.03 -12.75 25.50
CA TYR A 311 23.70 -13.65 24.55
C TYR A 311 25.17 -13.24 24.34
N ARG A 312 25.46 -11.94 24.27
CA ARG A 312 26.83 -11.40 24.19
C ARG A 312 27.65 -11.75 25.44
N GLU A 313 27.08 -11.62 26.63
CA GLU A 313 27.73 -12.01 27.90
C GLU A 313 28.09 -13.51 27.91
N ILE A 314 27.16 -14.36 27.45
CA ILE A 314 27.39 -15.82 27.36
C ILE A 314 28.49 -16.15 26.35
N CYS A 315 28.52 -15.48 25.18
CA CYS A 315 29.56 -15.72 24.17
C CYS A 315 30.94 -15.22 24.62
N ASN A 316 31.00 -14.16 25.43
CA ASN A 316 32.26 -13.62 25.97
C ASN A 316 32.78 -14.40 27.19
N ALA A 317 31.94 -15.24 27.80
CA ALA A 317 32.29 -16.10 28.93
C ALA A 317 32.80 -17.50 28.51
N LEU A 318 32.81 -17.79 27.20
CA LEU A 318 33.37 -18.99 26.56
C LEU A 318 34.72 -18.66 25.91
#